data_AF-A0A1F8TE90-F1
#
_entry.id   AF-A0A1F8TE90-F1
#
_cell.length_a   1.000
_cell.length_b   1.000
_cell.length_c   1.000
_cell.angle_alpha   90.00
_cell.angle_beta   90.00
_cell.angle_gamma   90.00
#
_symmetry.space_group_name_H-M   'P 1'
#
loop_
_entity.id
_entity.type
_entity.pdbx_description
1 polymer ?
#
loop_
_entity_poly.entity_id
_entity_poly.type
_entity_poly.pdbx_seq_one_letter_code
_entity_poly.pdbx_strand_id
1 'polypeptide(L)'
;MSPDLSMLATGGEDGTVKVQDLLGLSPPEPRLDLRGHQGWVWDVAFSRDGSMLASASGDGTVKLWSTENGGLLGTLGGHSSTVSQVAFAPRGSQLASASWDGTSRIFDARTQELLHVLEGHDDWVLGLAYAPEADLLVSSGADGRVLLWDPFKGEGIAQLVDLDGPVRGVAFDAQGRYLVAVADDGRVLIWGVPAR
;
A
#
# COMPACT_ATOMS: atom_id res chain seq x y z
N MET A 1 -2.52 -7.65 -8.84
CA MET A 1 -2.59 -7.85 -10.31
C MET A 1 -2.21 -6.55 -10.99
N SER A 2 -1.70 -6.61 -12.23
CA SER A 2 -1.47 -5.42 -13.04
C SER A 2 -2.79 -4.77 -13.48
N PRO A 3 -2.79 -3.47 -13.83
CA PRO A 3 -4.00 -2.75 -14.21
C PRO A 3 -4.73 -3.31 -15.45
N ASP A 4 -3.98 -3.89 -16.38
CA ASP A 4 -4.47 -4.54 -17.59
C ASP A 4 -4.84 -6.02 -17.38
N LEU A 5 -4.70 -6.53 -16.14
CA LEU A 5 -4.97 -7.91 -15.74
C LEU A 5 -4.10 -8.95 -16.47
N SER A 6 -3.00 -8.54 -17.09
CA SER A 6 -2.08 -9.45 -17.78
C SER A 6 -1.09 -10.14 -16.84
N MET A 7 -0.80 -9.54 -15.68
CA MET A 7 0.19 -10.03 -14.72
C MET A 7 -0.36 -10.17 -13.31
N LEU A 8 0.16 -11.17 -12.61
CA LEU A 8 0.02 -11.36 -11.17
C LEU A 8 1.39 -11.25 -10.51
N ALA A 9 1.48 -10.45 -9.45
CA ALA A 9 2.67 -10.38 -8.59
C ALA A 9 2.34 -11.01 -7.23
N THR A 10 3.31 -11.71 -6.64
CA THR A 10 3.22 -12.34 -5.33
C THR A 10 4.50 -12.11 -4.54
N GLY A 11 4.37 -11.68 -3.29
CA GLY A 11 5.47 -11.64 -2.33
C GLY A 11 5.71 -12.99 -1.67
N GLY A 12 6.96 -13.29 -1.33
CA GLY A 12 7.38 -14.50 -0.62
C GLY A 12 7.97 -14.22 0.76
N GLU A 13 7.94 -15.24 1.62
CA GLU A 13 8.63 -15.24 2.92
C GLU A 13 10.16 -15.24 2.77
N ASP A 14 10.68 -15.61 1.61
CA ASP A 14 12.11 -15.60 1.28
C ASP A 14 12.61 -14.22 0.82
N GLY A 15 11.78 -13.18 0.90
CA GLY A 15 12.11 -11.83 0.46
C GLY A 15 12.09 -11.66 -1.06
N THR A 16 11.53 -12.62 -1.81
CA THR A 16 11.39 -12.51 -3.25
C THR A 16 10.01 -11.99 -3.65
N VAL A 17 9.95 -11.31 -4.79
CA VAL A 17 8.69 -11.02 -5.49
C VAL A 17 8.69 -11.75 -6.81
N LYS A 18 7.66 -12.54 -7.05
CA LYS A 18 7.48 -13.25 -8.32
C LYS A 18 6.38 -12.61 -9.13
N VAL A 19 6.62 -12.41 -10.42
CA VAL A 19 5.61 -11.90 -11.36
C VAL A 19 5.35 -12.96 -12.42
N GLN A 20 4.09 -13.24 -12.71
CA GLN A 20 3.64 -14.27 -13.64
C GLN A 20 2.63 -13.69 -14.64
N ASP A 21 2.63 -14.20 -15.87
CA ASP A 21 1.62 -13.86 -16.87
C ASP A 21 0.33 -14.67 -16.62
N LEU A 22 -0.81 -13.99 -16.61
CA LEU A 22 -2.12 -14.61 -16.35
C LEU A 22 -2.78 -15.18 -17.60
N LEU A 23 -2.40 -14.71 -18.79
CA LEU A 23 -3.02 -15.11 -20.06
C LEU A 23 -2.30 -16.27 -20.78
N GLY A 24 -1.47 -17.02 -20.06
CA GLY A 24 -1.28 -18.45 -20.33
C GLY A 24 -0.52 -18.85 -21.59
N LEU A 25 0.40 -18.03 -22.09
CA LEU A 25 1.35 -18.44 -23.14
C LEU A 25 2.76 -18.73 -22.61
N SER A 26 3.02 -18.47 -21.33
CA SER A 26 4.32 -18.65 -20.70
C SER A 26 4.37 -19.94 -19.87
N PRO A 27 5.53 -20.63 -19.78
CA PRO A 27 5.73 -21.82 -18.96
C PRO A 27 5.40 -21.57 -17.47
N PRO A 28 5.36 -22.62 -16.61
CA PRO A 28 5.08 -22.48 -15.17
C PRO A 28 6.10 -21.64 -14.38
N GLU A 29 7.10 -21.06 -15.05
CA GLU A 29 8.13 -20.23 -14.45
C GLU A 29 7.68 -18.76 -14.36
N PRO A 30 8.07 -18.05 -13.29
CA PRO A 30 7.75 -16.64 -13.18
C PRO A 30 8.43 -15.84 -14.31
N ARG A 31 7.70 -14.90 -14.90
CA ARG A 31 8.23 -13.91 -15.85
C ARG A 31 9.36 -13.09 -15.21
N LEU A 32 9.22 -12.74 -13.93
CA LEU A 32 10.23 -12.03 -13.15
C LEU A 32 10.42 -12.68 -11.77
N ASP A 33 11.67 -12.85 -11.36
CA ASP A 33 12.10 -13.25 -10.00
C ASP A 33 12.91 -12.09 -9.40
N LEU A 34 12.24 -11.25 -8.62
CA LEU A 34 12.77 -10.00 -8.08
C LEU A 34 13.33 -10.26 -6.68
N ARG A 35 14.64 -10.12 -6.54
CA ARG A 35 15.35 -10.43 -5.29
C ARG A 35 16.03 -9.20 -4.73
N GLY A 36 15.96 -9.04 -3.41
CA GLY A 36 16.71 -7.98 -2.73
C GLY A 36 16.19 -7.61 -1.34
N HIS A 37 14.94 -7.97 -0.99
CA HIS A 37 14.48 -7.80 0.38
C HIS A 37 15.19 -8.78 1.32
N GLN A 38 15.35 -8.37 2.58
CA GLN A 38 16.00 -9.16 3.63
C GLN A 38 14.99 -9.73 4.65
N GLY A 39 13.70 -9.59 4.36
CA GLY A 39 12.60 -10.12 5.16
C GLY A 39 11.39 -10.42 4.28
N TRP A 40 10.33 -10.93 4.90
CA TRP A 40 9.08 -11.29 4.21
C TRP A 40 8.56 -10.13 3.37
N VAL A 41 8.07 -10.41 2.17
CA VAL A 41 7.32 -9.42 1.39
C VAL A 41 5.85 -9.53 1.77
N TRP A 42 5.35 -8.51 2.46
CA TRP A 42 3.99 -8.49 2.99
C TRP A 42 2.95 -8.05 1.97
N ASP A 43 3.34 -7.16 1.06
CA ASP A 43 2.43 -6.61 0.06
C ASP A 43 3.14 -6.19 -1.22
N VAL A 44 2.39 -6.16 -2.32
CA VAL A 44 2.86 -5.72 -3.63
C VAL A 44 1.78 -4.93 -4.36
N ALA A 45 2.18 -3.82 -5.00
CA ALA A 45 1.26 -2.96 -5.75
C ALA A 45 1.85 -2.56 -7.11
N PHE A 46 1.08 -2.70 -8.18
CA PHE A 46 1.45 -2.16 -9.49
C PHE A 46 1.11 -0.66 -9.57
N SER A 47 1.95 0.11 -10.26
CA SER A 47 1.58 1.47 -10.67
C SER A 47 0.41 1.43 -11.65
N ARG A 48 -0.32 2.55 -11.75
CA ARG A 48 -1.49 2.66 -12.63
C ARG A 48 -1.18 2.42 -14.11
N ASP A 49 0.00 2.82 -14.56
CA ASP A 49 0.48 2.56 -15.93
C ASP A 49 1.11 1.17 -16.09
N GLY A 50 1.19 0.40 -15.01
CA GLY A 50 1.78 -0.94 -14.99
C GLY A 50 3.29 -0.97 -15.17
N SER A 51 3.98 0.18 -15.24
CA SER A 51 5.44 0.26 -15.49
C SER A 51 6.30 -0.03 -14.26
N MET A 52 5.74 0.15 -13.06
CA MET A 52 6.42 -0.10 -11.79
C MET A 52 5.66 -1.11 -10.94
N LEU A 53 6.40 -1.86 -10.15
CA LEU A 53 5.89 -2.68 -9.05
C LEU A 53 6.55 -2.19 -7.76
N ALA A 54 5.75 -1.93 -6.72
CA ALA A 54 6.22 -1.68 -5.37
C ALA A 54 6.09 -2.95 -4.53
N SER A 55 7.02 -3.18 -3.61
CA SER A 55 6.95 -4.27 -2.64
C SER A 55 7.26 -3.79 -1.23
N ALA A 56 6.39 -4.11 -0.28
CA ALA A 56 6.52 -3.82 1.16
C ALA A 56 7.15 -5.00 1.89
N SER A 57 8.11 -4.76 2.78
CA SER A 57 8.82 -5.86 3.46
C SER A 57 8.99 -5.68 4.97
N GLY A 58 9.14 -6.83 5.64
CA GLY A 58 9.57 -6.95 7.03
C GLY A 58 10.97 -6.38 7.31
N ASP A 59 11.77 -6.12 6.27
CA ASP A 59 13.05 -5.42 6.42
C ASP A 59 12.92 -3.89 6.63
N GLY A 60 11.69 -3.37 6.68
CA GLY A 60 11.41 -1.95 6.91
C GLY A 60 11.61 -1.08 5.68
N THR A 61 11.69 -1.67 4.49
CA THR A 61 11.84 -0.94 3.24
C THR A 61 10.70 -1.23 2.27
N VAL A 62 10.49 -0.27 1.36
CA VAL A 62 9.74 -0.49 0.12
C VAL A 62 10.72 -0.51 -1.04
N LYS A 63 10.62 -1.51 -1.93
CA LYS A 63 11.39 -1.54 -3.17
C LYS A 63 10.51 -1.25 -4.38
N LEU A 64 11.06 -0.50 -5.31
CA LEU A 64 10.44 -0.20 -6.61
C LEU A 64 11.17 -0.96 -7.70
N TRP A 65 10.41 -1.63 -8.56
CA TRP A 65 10.93 -2.50 -9.61
C TRP A 65 10.33 -2.10 -10.96
N SER A 66 11.13 -2.22 -12.02
CA SER A 66 10.63 -2.13 -13.40
C SER A 66 9.88 -3.42 -13.75
N THR A 67 8.66 -3.31 -14.24
CA THR A 67 7.87 -4.46 -14.71
C THR A 67 8.27 -4.92 -16.12
N GLU A 68 9.09 -4.14 -16.82
CA GLU A 68 9.60 -4.48 -18.14
C GLU A 68 10.69 -5.55 -18.04
N ASN A 69 11.66 -5.35 -17.14
CA ASN A 69 12.87 -6.16 -17.05
C ASN A 69 13.20 -6.66 -15.64
N GLY A 70 12.41 -6.31 -14.62
CA GLY A 70 12.65 -6.70 -13.23
C GLY A 70 13.79 -5.95 -12.53
N GLY A 71 14.33 -4.90 -13.13
CA GLY A 71 15.40 -4.11 -12.53
C GLY A 71 14.92 -3.34 -11.30
N LEU A 72 15.72 -3.34 -10.23
CA LEU A 72 15.48 -2.49 -9.06
C LEU A 72 15.67 -1.01 -9.45
N LEU A 73 14.58 -0.24 -9.36
CA LEU A 73 14.57 1.19 -9.62
C LEU A 73 15.04 1.98 -8.39
N GLY A 74 14.63 1.54 -7.20
CA GLY A 74 14.83 2.28 -5.97
C GLY A 74 14.52 1.48 -4.71
N THR A 75 15.09 1.90 -3.59
CA THR A 75 14.73 1.42 -2.25
C THR A 75 14.33 2.61 -1.40
N LEU A 76 13.06 2.67 -1.02
CA LEU A 76 12.48 3.70 -0.17
C LEU A 76 12.59 3.22 1.28
N GLY A 77 13.43 3.89 2.05
CA GLY A 77 13.74 3.52 3.43
C GLY A 77 13.14 4.47 4.47
N GLY A 78 13.50 4.20 5.72
CA GLY A 78 13.31 5.09 6.86
C GLY A 78 12.22 4.65 7.82
N HIS A 79 11.36 3.69 7.48
CA HIS A 79 10.55 3.00 8.47
C HIS A 79 11.46 2.22 9.44
N SER A 80 11.13 2.23 10.72
CA SER A 80 11.92 1.55 11.76
C SER A 80 11.43 0.14 12.08
N SER A 81 10.37 -0.30 11.41
CA SER A 81 9.74 -1.60 11.57
C SER A 81 9.18 -2.09 10.23
N THR A 82 8.56 -3.27 10.24
CA THR A 82 7.94 -3.91 9.07
C THR A 82 7.03 -2.95 8.31
N VAL A 83 7.17 -2.91 6.98
CA VAL A 83 6.20 -2.26 6.10
C VAL A 83 5.12 -3.29 5.76
N SER A 84 3.90 -3.02 6.21
CA SER A 84 2.76 -3.93 6.14
C SER A 84 2.00 -3.83 4.82
N GLN A 85 1.94 -2.64 4.22
CA GLN A 85 1.19 -2.40 2.99
C GLN A 85 1.80 -1.28 2.14
N VAL A 86 1.60 -1.35 0.82
CA VAL A 86 1.94 -0.27 -0.13
C VAL A 86 0.78 0.00 -1.09
N ALA A 87 0.60 1.26 -1.48
CA ALA A 87 -0.43 1.63 -2.45
C ALA A 87 0.04 2.79 -3.34
N PHE A 88 -0.09 2.63 -4.65
CA PHE A 88 0.07 3.75 -5.58
C PHE A 88 -1.19 4.61 -5.58
N ALA A 89 -1.00 5.93 -5.62
CA ALA A 89 -2.10 6.86 -5.80
C ALA A 89 -2.77 6.64 -7.18
N PRO A 90 -4.09 6.87 -7.29
CA PRO A 90 -4.82 6.70 -8.54
C PRO A 90 -4.43 7.73 -9.61
N ARG A 91 -3.79 8.83 -9.21
CA ARG A 91 -3.28 9.89 -10.08
C ARG A 91 -1.90 10.35 -9.60
N GLY A 92 -1.04 10.69 -10.55
CA GLY A 92 0.32 11.16 -10.25
C GLY A 92 1.30 10.03 -9.90
N SER A 93 2.39 10.39 -9.22
CA SER A 93 3.52 9.52 -8.86
C SER A 93 3.53 9.13 -7.38
N GLN A 94 2.54 9.54 -6.58
CA GLN A 94 2.56 9.25 -5.15
C GLN A 94 2.44 7.76 -4.85
N LEU A 95 3.24 7.30 -3.89
CA LEU A 95 3.17 5.97 -3.30
C LEU A 95 3.06 6.12 -1.79
N ALA A 96 2.07 5.47 -1.19
CA ALA A 96 1.94 5.37 0.25
C ALA A 96 2.49 4.03 0.75
N SER A 97 3.06 4.04 1.96
CA SER A 97 3.42 2.84 2.71
C SER A 97 2.93 2.92 4.16
N ALA A 98 2.50 1.80 4.72
CA ALA A 98 2.09 1.67 6.12
C ALA A 98 3.08 0.76 6.84
N SER A 99 3.33 1.06 8.12
CA SER A 99 4.29 0.30 8.90
C SER A 99 3.84 0.04 10.33
N TRP A 100 4.39 -1.04 10.87
CA TRP A 100 4.33 -1.39 12.28
C TRP A 100 5.16 -0.45 13.17
N ASP A 101 5.80 0.60 12.62
CA ASP A 101 6.35 1.70 13.42
C ASP A 101 5.31 2.75 13.81
N GLY A 102 4.04 2.53 13.46
CA GLY A 102 2.93 3.43 13.77
C GLY A 102 2.78 4.61 12.80
N THR A 103 3.62 4.66 11.76
CA THR A 103 3.57 5.72 10.75
C THR A 103 3.12 5.18 9.39
N SER A 104 2.52 6.07 8.61
CA SER A 104 2.47 5.91 7.16
C SER A 104 3.42 6.92 6.50
N ARG A 105 3.90 6.62 5.31
CA ARG A 105 4.78 7.53 4.56
C ARG A 105 4.30 7.71 3.14
N ILE A 106 4.48 8.92 2.61
CA ILE A 106 4.17 9.26 1.23
C ILE A 106 5.46 9.58 0.51
N PHE A 107 5.70 8.91 -0.60
CA PHE A 107 6.85 9.10 -1.47
C PHE A 107 6.40 9.56 -2.84
N ASP A 108 7.27 10.27 -3.55
CA ASP A 108 7.19 10.33 -5.01
C ASP A 108 7.90 9.11 -5.59
N ALA A 109 7.19 8.25 -6.33
CA ALA A 109 7.76 7.01 -6.85
C ALA A 109 8.76 7.23 -8.01
N ARG A 110 8.75 8.39 -8.67
CA ARG A 110 9.67 8.70 -9.76
C ARG A 110 10.98 9.28 -9.23
N THR A 111 10.90 10.26 -8.33
CA THR A 111 12.09 10.87 -7.71
C THR A 111 12.61 10.06 -6.53
N GLN A 112 11.79 9.17 -5.98
CA GLN A 112 12.07 8.33 -4.81
C GLN A 112 12.24 9.15 -3.52
N GLU A 113 11.76 10.38 -3.53
CA GLU A 113 11.83 11.29 -2.39
C GLU A 113 10.69 11.01 -1.41
N LEU A 114 11.01 11.06 -0.13
CA LEU A 114 10.01 11.11 0.93
C LEU A 114 9.36 12.49 0.91
N LEU A 115 8.04 12.53 0.69
CA LEU A 115 7.26 13.75 0.70
C LEU A 115 6.74 14.04 2.11
N HIS A 116 6.13 13.04 2.76
CA HIS A 116 5.45 13.20 4.05
C HIS A 116 5.61 11.97 4.95
N VAL A 117 5.65 12.22 6.26
CA VAL A 117 5.46 11.20 7.30
C VAL A 117 4.13 11.51 7.98
N LEU A 118 3.23 10.54 7.99
CA LEU A 118 1.90 10.65 8.57
C LEU A 118 1.91 10.00 9.95
N GLU A 119 1.93 10.84 10.98
CA GLU A 119 1.93 10.44 12.39
C GLU A 119 0.53 10.61 12.98
N GLY A 120 0.06 9.63 13.74
CA GLY A 120 -1.25 9.71 14.42
C GLY A 120 -1.82 8.38 14.92
N HIS A 121 -1.30 7.25 14.43
CA HIS A 121 -1.59 5.95 15.04
C HIS A 121 -0.70 5.73 16.26
N ASP A 122 -1.28 5.20 17.35
CA ASP A 122 -0.57 4.90 18.60
C ASP A 122 0.01 3.47 18.62
N ASP A 123 -0.27 2.69 17.57
CA ASP A 123 0.20 1.32 17.35
C ASP A 123 0.35 1.04 15.84
N TRP A 124 0.62 -0.20 15.44
CA TRP A 124 0.90 -0.59 14.07
C TRP A 124 -0.13 -0.08 13.06
N VAL A 125 0.34 0.49 11.95
CA VAL A 125 -0.52 0.73 10.79
C VAL A 125 -0.62 -0.56 9.98
N LEU A 126 -1.85 -1.03 9.81
CA LEU A 126 -2.17 -2.33 9.23
C LEU A 126 -2.71 -2.21 7.80
N GLY A 127 -3.40 -1.11 7.50
CA GLY A 127 -4.09 -0.92 6.23
C GLY A 127 -3.90 0.49 5.66
N LEU A 128 -3.96 0.60 4.33
CA LEU A 128 -3.96 1.82 3.53
C LEU A 128 -4.85 1.68 2.30
N ALA A 129 -5.56 2.76 1.97
CA ALA A 129 -6.29 2.87 0.71
C ALA A 129 -6.37 4.33 0.24
N TYR A 130 -6.00 4.57 -1.01
CA TYR A 130 -6.35 5.83 -1.68
C TYR A 130 -7.80 5.78 -2.15
N ALA A 131 -8.52 6.89 -2.01
CA ALA A 131 -9.81 7.04 -2.65
C ALA A 131 -9.61 7.25 -4.17
N PRO A 132 -10.37 6.56 -5.05
CA PRO A 132 -10.15 6.62 -6.51
C PRO A 132 -10.29 8.01 -7.13
N GLU A 133 -11.20 8.83 -6.59
CA GLU A 133 -11.62 10.12 -7.16
C GLU A 133 -11.53 11.30 -6.18
N ALA A 134 -11.43 11.01 -4.88
CA ALA A 134 -11.18 12.01 -3.86
C ALA A 134 -9.70 11.94 -3.53
N ASP A 135 -8.97 13.04 -3.70
CA ASP A 135 -7.56 13.19 -3.32
C ASP A 135 -7.38 13.00 -1.80
N LEU A 136 -7.47 11.75 -1.35
CA LEU A 136 -7.63 11.32 0.03
C LEU A 136 -6.95 9.98 0.22
N LEU A 137 -6.24 9.84 1.34
CA LEU A 137 -5.70 8.58 1.81
C LEU A 137 -6.36 8.21 3.13
N VAL A 138 -6.59 6.92 3.34
CA VAL A 138 -7.07 6.37 4.60
C VAL A 138 -6.08 5.35 5.11
N SER A 139 -5.78 5.38 6.40
CA SER A 139 -5.04 4.34 7.11
C SER A 139 -5.89 3.70 8.19
N SER A 140 -5.59 2.44 8.51
CA SER A 140 -6.16 1.72 9.65
C SER A 140 -5.08 1.12 10.53
N GLY A 141 -5.33 1.06 11.84
CA GLY A 141 -4.32 0.66 12.82
C GLY A 141 -4.76 -0.43 13.79
N ALA A 142 -3.76 -1.03 14.43
CA ALA A 142 -3.92 -1.94 15.56
C ALA A 142 -4.47 -1.24 16.81
N ASP A 143 -4.34 0.09 16.85
CA ASP A 143 -4.94 0.99 17.84
C ASP A 143 -6.46 1.16 17.70
N GLY A 144 -7.10 0.43 16.78
CA GLY A 144 -8.53 0.47 16.55
C GLY A 144 -9.01 1.73 15.82
N ARG A 145 -8.10 2.54 15.28
CA ARG A 145 -8.43 3.78 14.58
C ARG A 145 -8.45 3.62 13.07
N VAL A 146 -9.25 4.47 12.44
CA VAL A 146 -9.20 4.77 11.01
C VAL A 146 -8.99 6.26 10.83
N LEU A 147 -7.89 6.64 10.17
CA LEU A 147 -7.46 8.03 10.01
C LEU A 147 -7.52 8.43 8.53
N LEU A 148 -7.99 9.65 8.28
CA LEU A 148 -8.10 10.27 6.95
C LEU A 148 -7.02 11.33 6.80
N TRP A 149 -6.40 11.37 5.63
CA TRP A 149 -5.25 12.24 5.36
C TRP A 149 -5.41 12.98 4.04
N ASP A 150 -4.95 14.23 4.00
CA ASP A 150 -4.63 14.93 2.76
C ASP A 150 -3.21 14.48 2.33
N PRO A 151 -3.06 13.61 1.32
CA PRO A 151 -1.77 13.05 0.95
C PRO A 151 -0.85 14.07 0.27
N PHE A 152 -1.38 15.21 -0.19
CA PHE A 152 -0.59 16.27 -0.83
C PHE A 152 0.04 17.19 0.21
N LYS A 153 -0.66 17.41 1.32
CA LYS A 153 -0.17 18.23 2.44
C LYS A 153 0.52 17.44 3.55
N GLY A 154 0.25 16.14 3.63
CA GLY A 154 0.72 15.30 4.74
C GLY A 154 -0.03 15.56 6.04
N GLU A 155 -1.25 16.08 5.97
CA GLU A 155 -2.03 16.52 7.13
C GLU A 155 -3.18 15.55 7.42
N GLY A 156 -3.44 15.29 8.71
CA GLY A 156 -4.62 14.57 9.16
C GLY A 156 -5.89 15.40 9.00
N ILE A 157 -6.92 14.81 8.40
CA ILE A 157 -8.24 15.43 8.17
C ILE A 157 -9.20 15.05 9.30
N ALA A 158 -9.30 13.76 9.61
CA ALA A 158 -10.27 13.25 10.57
C ALA A 158 -9.90 11.84 11.08
N GLN A 159 -10.41 11.51 12.26
CA GLN A 159 -10.49 10.13 12.78
C GLN A 159 -11.95 9.66 12.69
N LEU A 160 -12.19 8.49 12.12
CA LEU A 160 -13.56 7.98 11.91
C LEU A 160 -14.04 7.07 13.04
N VAL A 161 -13.14 6.36 13.70
CA VAL A 161 -13.51 5.36 14.71
C VAL A 161 -12.41 5.20 15.75
N ASP A 162 -12.84 4.71 16.91
CA ASP A 162 -12.01 4.26 18.02
C ASP A 162 -12.64 2.96 18.54
N LEU A 163 -12.11 1.81 18.08
CA LEU A 163 -12.60 0.48 18.44
C LEU A 163 -11.73 -0.16 19.51
N ASP A 164 -12.33 -1.02 20.34
CA ASP A 164 -11.63 -1.86 21.31
C ASP A 164 -11.02 -3.10 20.61
N GLY A 165 -10.16 -2.84 19.62
CA GLY A 165 -9.42 -3.86 18.86
C GLY A 165 -8.94 -3.42 17.47
N PRO A 166 -8.00 -4.17 16.85
CA PRO A 166 -7.38 -3.79 15.58
C PRO A 166 -8.36 -3.63 14.42
N VAL A 167 -8.14 -2.58 13.61
CA VAL A 167 -8.76 -2.43 12.29
C VAL A 167 -7.76 -2.92 11.24
N ARG A 168 -8.02 -4.12 10.70
CA ARG A 168 -7.09 -4.86 9.84
C ARG A 168 -6.95 -4.30 8.44
N GLY A 169 -8.01 -3.70 7.92
CA GLY A 169 -8.02 -3.26 6.54
C GLY A 169 -9.08 -2.22 6.28
N VAL A 170 -8.79 -1.42 5.26
CA VAL A 170 -9.65 -0.37 4.73
C VAL A 170 -9.68 -0.46 3.22
N ALA A 171 -10.81 -0.14 2.62
CA ALA A 171 -10.97 -0.11 1.16
C ALA A 171 -12.07 0.86 0.76
N PHE A 172 -11.91 1.49 -0.40
CA PHE A 172 -12.97 2.25 -1.04
C PHE A 172 -13.72 1.40 -2.06
N ASP A 173 -15.01 1.70 -2.28
CA ASP A 173 -15.68 1.21 -3.48
C ASP A 173 -15.08 1.84 -4.74
N ALA A 174 -15.35 1.25 -5.90
CA ALA A 174 -14.74 1.68 -7.17
C ALA A 174 -15.03 3.16 -7.53
N GLN A 175 -16.10 3.73 -6.99
CA GLN A 175 -16.49 5.13 -7.22
C GLN A 175 -16.02 6.07 -6.10
N GLY A 176 -15.39 5.56 -5.04
CA GLY A 176 -14.96 6.35 -3.88
C GLY A 176 -16.09 6.94 -3.04
N ARG A 177 -17.33 6.44 -3.19
CA ARG A 177 -18.52 6.87 -2.46
C ARG A 177 -18.64 6.22 -1.09
N TYR A 178 -18.04 5.05 -0.91
CA TYR A 178 -18.06 4.33 0.35
C TYR A 178 -16.65 3.93 0.76
N LEU A 179 -16.35 4.16 2.04
CA LEU A 179 -15.21 3.58 2.72
C LEU A 179 -15.71 2.39 3.55
N VAL A 180 -14.99 1.29 3.48
CA VAL A 180 -15.21 0.09 4.30
C VAL A 180 -14.00 -0.13 5.18
N ALA A 181 -14.22 -0.48 6.45
CA ALA A 181 -13.18 -0.98 7.34
C ALA A 181 -13.60 -2.32 7.95
N VAL A 182 -12.61 -3.18 8.19
CA VAL A 182 -12.80 -4.50 8.82
C VAL A 182 -11.97 -4.61 10.08
N ALA A 183 -12.59 -5.07 11.17
CA ALA A 183 -11.97 -5.15 12.49
C ALA A 183 -11.92 -6.59 13.02
N ASP A 184 -10.97 -6.86 13.91
CA ASP A 184 -10.77 -8.19 14.52
C ASP A 184 -11.96 -8.66 15.38
N ASP A 185 -12.79 -7.72 15.85
CA ASP A 185 -14.04 -8.02 16.56
C ASP A 185 -15.16 -8.54 15.65
N GLY A 186 -14.86 -8.74 14.35
CA GLY A 186 -15.78 -9.25 13.34
C GLY A 186 -16.68 -8.17 12.71
N ARG A 187 -16.53 -6.89 13.09
CA ARG A 187 -17.31 -5.81 12.51
C ARG A 187 -16.79 -5.41 11.13
N VAL A 188 -17.75 -5.06 10.27
CA VAL A 188 -17.52 -4.35 9.02
C VAL A 188 -18.24 -3.01 9.13
N LEU A 189 -17.47 -1.93 9.09
CA LEU A 189 -17.96 -0.57 9.16
C LEU A 189 -17.97 0.05 7.77
N ILE A 190 -19.03 0.80 7.45
CA ILE A 190 -19.19 1.43 6.14
C ILE A 190 -19.58 2.89 6.34
N TRP A 191 -18.84 3.80 5.71
CA TRP A 191 -19.12 5.23 5.73
C TRP A 191 -19.41 5.73 4.33
N GLY A 192 -20.40 6.62 4.21
CA GLY A 192 -20.57 7.42 3.00
C GLY A 192 -19.50 8.51 2.95
N VAL A 193 -18.80 8.59 1.83
CA VAL A 193 -17.81 9.63 1.54
C VAL A 193 -18.54 10.74 0.78
N PRO A 194 -18.63 11.96 1.34
CA PRO A 194 -19.32 13.05 0.68
C PRO A 194 -18.68 13.34 -0.69
N ALA A 195 -19.52 13.50 -1.73
CA ALA A 195 -19.07 14.08 -2.98
C ALA A 195 -18.58 15.51 -2.74
N ARG A 196 -17.40 15.86 -3.28
CA ARG A 196 -16.96 17.26 -3.34
C ARG A 196 -17.73 18.02 -4.40
#